data_AF-A0A7S4RVF7-F1
#
_entry.id   AF-A0A7S4RVF7-F1
#
_cell.length_a   1.000
_cell.length_b   1.000
_cell.length_c   1.000
_cell.angle_alpha   90.00
_cell.angle_beta   90.00
_cell.angle_gamma   90.00
#
_symmetry.space_group_name_H-M   'P 1'
#
loop_
_entity.id
_entity.type
_entity.pdbx_description
1 polymer ?
#
loop_
_entity_poly.entity_id
_entity_poly.type
_entity_poly.pdbx_seq_one_letter_code
_entity_poly.pdbx_strand_id
1 'polypeptide(L)'
;IHNNTSATSSFVCVGAHHWIYAMRTKPIYTASLIFALGTHAFTAPHSEGVLRDISLDAISSPNNEPISRRNALLASSSAAAAMIGVSSLPKPANAASPANVVEWPSLEYLEPIYEFKLSVDALQRGSKDKTKWSFLKKRLDKFFSGGLLSEKYYYSGLGFQYMARIRYSDNELKAFINIDQNERYEAMEATMESLKSLRNNFAKESPDKITADADAAKASISKWFDLIPASDLAAVEKLFLAVRTADKDRNGRLSDDELATLSETDRTYWKKRVDLVGE
;
A
#
# COMPACT_ATOMS: atom_id res chain seq x y z
N ILE A 1 -19.80 6.31 58.11
CA ILE A 1 -20.03 5.12 57.26
C ILE A 1 -19.89 5.59 55.82
N HIS A 2 -18.67 5.56 55.27
CA HIS A 2 -18.37 5.98 53.89
C HIS A 2 -18.06 4.72 53.08
N ASN A 3 -18.89 4.46 52.07
CA ASN A 3 -18.69 3.37 51.12
C ASN A 3 -17.68 3.81 50.05
N ASN A 4 -16.57 3.10 49.99
CA ASN A 4 -15.54 3.24 48.98
C ASN A 4 -15.59 2.00 48.08
N THR A 5 -16.24 2.11 46.92
CA THR A 5 -16.29 1.05 45.90
C THR A 5 -15.15 1.23 44.90
N SER A 6 -14.09 0.44 45.06
CA SER A 6 -13.02 0.27 44.08
C SER A 6 -13.47 -0.68 42.97
N ALA A 7 -13.65 -0.17 41.76
CA ALA A 7 -13.81 -0.98 40.55
C ALA A 7 -12.43 -1.41 40.04
N THR A 8 -12.14 -2.71 40.10
CA THR A 8 -10.98 -3.32 39.45
C THR A 8 -11.30 -3.55 37.97
N SER A 9 -10.73 -2.72 37.09
CA SER A 9 -10.71 -2.95 35.65
C SER A 9 -9.59 -3.94 35.32
N SER A 10 -9.98 -5.14 34.85
CA SER A 10 -9.08 -6.18 34.38
C SER A 10 -8.66 -5.87 32.94
N PHE A 11 -7.50 -5.25 32.76
CA PHE A 11 -6.82 -5.18 31.46
C PHE A 11 -6.28 -6.57 31.12
N VAL A 12 -6.89 -7.24 30.14
CA VAL A 12 -6.39 -8.50 29.58
C VAL A 12 -5.17 -8.19 28.70
N CYS A 13 -3.98 -8.60 29.15
CA CYS A 13 -2.74 -8.54 28.38
C CYS A 13 -2.76 -9.54 27.20
N VAL A 14 -3.18 -9.10 26.00
CA VAL A 14 -3.08 -9.88 24.73
C VAL A 14 -1.70 -9.68 24.07
N GLY A 15 -0.62 -9.67 24.86
CA GLY A 15 0.67 -9.13 24.43
C GLY A 15 1.67 -10.11 23.78
N ALA A 16 1.54 -11.43 23.98
CA ALA A 16 2.66 -12.34 23.68
C ALA A 16 2.49 -13.23 22.42
N HIS A 17 1.28 -13.43 21.91
CA HIS A 17 1.01 -14.39 20.82
C HIS A 17 1.03 -13.79 19.40
N HIS A 18 1.40 -12.52 19.26
CA HIS A 18 1.43 -11.81 17.97
C HIS A 18 2.62 -12.19 17.06
N TRP A 19 3.60 -12.95 17.56
CA TRP A 19 4.89 -13.10 16.88
C TRP A 19 5.02 -14.31 15.96
N ILE A 20 4.23 -15.37 16.14
CA ILE A 20 4.44 -16.65 15.44
C ILE A 20 3.80 -16.66 14.03
N TYR A 21 2.86 -15.76 13.75
CA TYR A 21 2.01 -15.87 12.56
C TYR A 21 2.64 -15.30 11.27
N ALA A 22 3.36 -14.18 11.34
CA ALA A 22 4.15 -13.68 10.21
C ALA A 22 5.30 -14.64 9.79
N MET A 23 5.48 -15.77 10.49
CA MET A 23 6.55 -16.75 10.28
C MET A 23 6.12 -18.05 9.58
N ARG A 24 4.82 -18.34 9.45
CA ARG A 24 4.33 -19.66 9.00
C ARG A 24 3.69 -19.71 7.61
N THR A 25 3.46 -18.57 6.95
CA THR A 25 3.01 -18.60 5.55
C THR A 25 4.14 -19.09 4.65
N LYS A 26 4.00 -20.35 4.18
CA LYS A 26 4.78 -20.89 3.07
C LYS A 26 4.53 -20.01 1.84
N PRO A 27 5.55 -19.70 1.02
CA PRO A 27 5.31 -19.01 -0.24
C PRO A 27 4.69 -20.03 -1.22
N ILE A 28 3.41 -19.85 -1.56
CA ILE A 28 2.83 -20.49 -2.73
C ILE A 28 2.18 -19.38 -3.55
N TYR A 29 3.01 -18.67 -4.32
CA TYR A 29 2.52 -17.87 -5.42
C TYR A 29 2.43 -18.77 -6.65
N THR A 30 1.24 -19.33 -6.88
CA THR A 30 0.74 -19.60 -8.23
C THR A 30 -0.48 -18.73 -8.44
N ALA A 31 -0.26 -17.42 -8.47
CA ALA A 31 -1.26 -16.52 -9.04
C ALA A 31 -1.10 -16.55 -10.56
N SER A 32 -2.05 -17.19 -11.23
CA SER A 32 -2.28 -17.04 -12.67
C SER A 32 -2.69 -15.60 -12.93
N LEU A 33 -1.72 -14.70 -13.12
CA LEU A 33 -1.98 -13.34 -13.58
C LEU A 33 -2.10 -13.36 -15.10
N ILE A 34 -3.33 -13.41 -15.62
CA ILE A 34 -3.60 -13.09 -17.02
C ILE A 34 -3.36 -11.59 -17.19
N PHE A 35 -2.32 -11.26 -17.95
CA PHE A 35 -2.02 -9.92 -18.42
C PHE A 35 -3.07 -9.52 -19.47
N ALA A 36 -4.08 -8.73 -19.10
CA ALA A 36 -4.94 -8.05 -20.06
C ALA A 36 -4.39 -6.65 -20.33
N LEU A 37 -3.50 -6.55 -21.33
CA LEU A 37 -3.25 -5.29 -22.04
C LEU A 37 -4.49 -4.98 -22.89
N GLY A 38 -5.47 -4.30 -22.29
CA GLY A 38 -6.64 -3.77 -22.98
C GLY A 38 -6.42 -2.32 -23.41
N THR A 39 -6.01 -2.12 -24.66
CA THR A 39 -6.11 -0.85 -25.35
C THR A 39 -7.58 -0.46 -25.48
N HIS A 40 -8.06 0.52 -24.69
CA HIS A 40 -9.31 1.19 -25.01
C HIS A 40 -9.03 2.40 -25.89
N ALA A 41 -9.22 2.17 -27.18
CA ALA A 41 -9.41 3.20 -28.18
C ALA A 41 -10.65 4.04 -27.82
N PHE A 42 -10.42 5.33 -27.67
CA PHE A 42 -11.41 6.38 -27.60
C PHE A 42 -12.19 6.40 -28.93
N THR A 43 -13.48 6.06 -28.90
CA THR A 43 -14.38 6.25 -30.04
C THR A 43 -15.42 7.30 -29.66
N ALA A 44 -15.26 8.49 -30.24
CA ALA A 44 -16.26 9.55 -30.25
C ALA A 44 -17.07 9.45 -31.56
N PRO A 45 -18.36 9.87 -31.56
CA PRO A 45 -19.27 9.57 -32.65
C PRO A 45 -19.11 10.50 -33.86
N HIS A 46 -19.52 9.94 -35.00
CA HIS A 46 -19.57 10.53 -36.34
C HIS A 46 -20.16 11.95 -36.43
N SER A 47 -19.47 12.80 -37.18
CA SER A 47 -20.09 13.84 -38.01
C SER A 47 -19.33 13.98 -39.33
N GLU A 48 -20.05 13.79 -40.43
CA GLU A 48 -19.59 13.89 -41.82
C GLU A 48 -19.23 15.33 -42.21
N GLY A 49 -18.24 15.50 -43.10
CA GLY A 49 -17.92 16.82 -43.65
C GLY A 49 -16.63 16.91 -44.47
N VAL A 50 -16.64 16.33 -45.67
CA VAL A 50 -16.17 16.89 -46.95
C VAL A 50 -14.81 17.64 -47.04
N LEU A 51 -13.88 16.99 -47.75
CA LEU A 51 -12.88 17.49 -48.74
C LEU A 51 -12.05 18.75 -48.44
N ARG A 52 -10.72 18.60 -48.41
CA ARG A 52 -9.81 19.00 -49.53
C ARG A 52 -8.33 18.73 -49.24
N ASP A 53 -7.65 18.39 -50.32
CA ASP A 53 -6.22 18.14 -50.51
C ASP A 53 -5.30 19.20 -49.88
N ILE A 54 -4.22 18.75 -49.23
CA ILE A 54 -2.91 19.40 -49.35
C ILE A 54 -1.82 18.31 -49.42
N SER A 55 -1.04 18.45 -50.49
CA SER A 55 0.06 17.63 -50.99
C SER A 55 1.23 17.45 -50.02
N LEU A 56 1.91 16.31 -50.19
CA LEU A 56 3.31 16.07 -49.84
C LEU A 56 4.20 17.17 -50.43
N ASP A 57 5.21 17.62 -49.68
CA ASP A 57 6.58 17.68 -50.19
C ASP A 57 7.64 17.62 -49.07
N ALA A 58 8.54 16.66 -49.29
CA ALA A 58 9.97 16.58 -48.95
C ALA A 58 10.50 17.22 -47.65
N ILE A 59 11.18 16.39 -46.83
CA ILE A 59 12.65 16.41 -46.72
C ILE A 59 13.13 15.01 -46.30
N SER A 60 13.99 14.47 -47.14
CA SER A 60 14.69 13.19 -47.06
C SER A 60 15.77 13.16 -45.97
N SER A 61 15.78 12.10 -45.16
CA SER A 61 16.98 11.59 -44.49
C SER A 61 17.85 10.81 -45.47
N PRO A 62 19.17 10.76 -45.23
CA PRO A 62 19.88 9.51 -45.34
C PRO A 62 20.78 9.29 -44.12
N ASN A 63 20.48 8.25 -43.34
CA ASN A 63 21.43 7.32 -42.70
C ASN A 63 20.68 6.56 -41.61
N ASN A 64 20.30 5.34 -41.96
CA ASN A 64 19.46 4.44 -41.20
C ASN A 64 20.38 3.46 -40.45
N GLU A 65 20.63 3.70 -39.17
CA GLU A 65 21.10 2.66 -38.24
C GLU A 65 19.98 2.34 -37.24
N PRO A 66 19.74 1.06 -36.91
CA PRO A 66 18.70 0.69 -35.96
C PRO A 66 19.11 1.12 -34.55
N ILE A 67 18.51 2.22 -34.07
CA ILE A 67 18.70 2.71 -32.71
C ILE A 67 18.22 1.65 -31.71
N SER A 68 19.18 1.02 -31.04
CA SER A 68 18.94 0.15 -29.89
C SER A 68 18.26 0.94 -28.77
N ARG A 69 17.05 0.51 -28.37
CA ARG A 69 16.24 1.12 -27.29
C ARG A 69 16.94 1.16 -25.91
N ARG A 70 18.12 0.55 -25.77
CA ARG A 70 18.90 0.51 -24.54
C ARG A 70 19.89 1.69 -24.36
N ASN A 71 20.21 2.44 -25.42
CA ASN A 71 21.15 3.56 -25.33
C ASN A 71 20.48 4.95 -25.16
N ALA A 72 19.16 5.03 -25.31
CA ALA A 72 18.40 6.27 -25.06
C ALA A 72 18.19 6.57 -23.56
N LEU A 73 18.46 5.62 -22.67
CA LEU A 73 18.30 5.79 -21.21
C LEU A 73 19.57 6.26 -20.48
N LEU A 74 20.69 6.42 -21.18
CA LEU A 74 22.01 6.77 -20.62
C LEU A 74 22.58 8.09 -21.16
N ALA A 75 21.84 8.82 -21.98
CA ALA A 75 22.22 10.14 -22.52
C ALA A 75 21.51 11.32 -21.83
N SER A 76 20.81 11.08 -20.71
CA SER A 76 20.08 12.13 -19.96
C SER A 76 20.85 12.68 -18.76
N SER A 77 22.07 12.20 -18.49
CA SER A 77 22.92 12.65 -17.40
C SER A 77 23.95 13.67 -17.88
N SER A 78 23.50 14.86 -18.29
CA SER A 78 24.31 16.09 -18.43
C SER A 78 23.41 17.30 -18.77
N ALA A 79 22.64 17.77 -17.78
CA ALA A 79 22.04 19.10 -17.81
C ALA A 79 21.90 19.62 -16.37
N ALA A 80 23.05 19.79 -15.71
CA ALA A 80 23.17 20.56 -14.48
C ALA A 80 23.55 22.00 -14.85
N ALA A 81 22.55 22.88 -15.00
CA ALA A 81 22.63 24.32 -14.77
C ALA A 81 21.29 24.97 -15.16
N ALA A 82 20.80 25.88 -14.31
CA ALA A 82 19.62 26.73 -14.47
C ALA A 82 18.24 26.09 -14.21
N MET A 83 17.98 25.71 -12.95
CA MET A 83 16.64 25.86 -12.37
C MET A 83 16.63 27.11 -11.51
N ILE A 84 16.18 28.19 -12.14
CA ILE A 84 15.78 29.45 -11.52
C ILE A 84 14.78 29.12 -10.40
N GLY A 85 14.95 29.81 -9.26
CA GLY A 85 14.19 29.58 -8.03
C GLY A 85 12.69 29.43 -8.27
N VAL A 86 12.20 28.21 -8.07
CA VAL A 86 10.81 28.00 -7.70
C VAL A 86 10.71 28.53 -6.27
N SER A 87 10.30 29.79 -6.14
CA SER A 87 9.69 30.29 -4.91
C SER A 87 8.72 29.21 -4.45
N SER A 88 9.00 28.61 -3.30
CA SER A 88 8.03 27.81 -2.57
C SER A 88 6.78 28.67 -2.43
N LEU A 89 5.76 28.38 -3.26
CA LEU A 89 4.45 28.99 -3.10
C LEU A 89 4.05 28.75 -1.64
N PRO A 90 3.73 29.82 -0.88
CA PRO A 90 3.33 29.66 0.51
C PRO A 90 2.15 28.70 0.52
N LYS A 91 2.31 27.57 1.21
CA LYS A 91 1.23 26.63 1.52
C LYS A 91 0.11 27.48 2.11
N PRO A 92 -1.05 27.64 1.44
CA PRO A 92 -2.11 28.49 1.97
C PRO A 92 -2.46 27.98 3.36
N ALA A 93 -2.37 28.87 4.35
CA ALA A 93 -2.58 28.59 5.77
C ALA A 93 -4.05 28.29 6.12
N ASN A 94 -4.93 28.16 5.12
CA ASN A 94 -6.25 27.61 5.31
C ASN A 94 -6.11 26.09 5.21
N ALA A 95 -6.35 25.41 6.32
CA ALA A 95 -6.52 23.96 6.37
C ALA A 95 -7.32 23.53 5.13
N ALA A 96 -6.63 22.90 4.18
CA ALA A 96 -7.27 22.38 3.00
C ALA A 96 -8.36 21.44 3.50
N SER A 97 -9.62 21.76 3.22
CA SER A 97 -10.69 20.82 3.48
C SER A 97 -10.26 19.50 2.83
N PRO A 98 -10.34 18.37 3.55
CA PRO A 98 -10.06 17.09 2.92
C PRO A 98 -10.93 16.97 1.66
N ALA A 99 -10.37 16.38 0.61
CA ALA A 99 -11.09 16.16 -0.64
C ALA A 99 -12.40 15.41 -0.33
N ASN A 100 -13.49 15.83 -0.96
CA ASN A 100 -14.80 15.25 -0.74
C ASN A 100 -14.90 13.88 -1.43
N VAL A 101 -14.67 12.83 -0.64
CA VAL A 101 -14.82 11.44 -1.06
C VAL A 101 -16.30 11.04 -0.95
N VAL A 102 -16.88 10.61 -2.07
CA VAL A 102 -18.26 10.10 -2.13
C VAL A 102 -18.35 8.60 -1.91
N GLU A 103 -17.32 7.85 -2.28
CA GLU A 103 -17.28 6.40 -2.14
C GLU A 103 -15.86 5.94 -1.81
N TRP A 104 -15.75 5.20 -0.71
CA TRP A 104 -14.50 4.55 -0.30
C TRP A 104 -14.41 3.15 -0.91
N PRO A 105 -13.21 2.66 -1.24
CA PRO A 105 -13.02 1.29 -1.66
C PRO A 105 -13.49 0.31 -0.59
N SER A 106 -13.91 -0.86 -1.03
CA SER A 106 -14.46 -1.91 -0.18
C SER A 106 -13.42 -2.56 0.75
N LEU A 107 -13.90 -3.16 1.84
CA LEU A 107 -13.06 -3.68 2.94
C LEU A 107 -12.05 -4.76 2.50
N GLU A 108 -12.32 -5.50 1.42
CA GLU A 108 -11.41 -6.50 0.87
C GLU A 108 -10.05 -5.92 0.42
N TYR A 109 -9.98 -4.63 0.09
CA TYR A 109 -8.71 -3.96 -0.18
C TYR A 109 -7.96 -3.58 1.10
N LEU A 110 -8.69 -3.27 2.17
CA LEU A 110 -8.12 -2.78 3.42
C LEU A 110 -7.57 -3.91 4.30
N GLU A 111 -8.20 -5.10 4.28
CA GLU A 111 -7.82 -6.20 5.17
C GLU A 111 -6.34 -6.59 5.04
N PRO A 112 -5.77 -6.82 3.83
CA PRO A 112 -4.35 -7.16 3.73
C PRO A 112 -3.43 -5.99 4.14
N ILE A 113 -3.85 -4.74 3.88
CA ILE A 113 -3.06 -3.56 4.27
C ILE A 113 -3.09 -3.38 5.80
N TYR A 114 -4.21 -3.74 6.44
CA TYR A 114 -4.34 -3.75 7.89
C TYR A 114 -3.45 -4.83 8.53
N GLU A 115 -3.42 -6.03 7.96
CA GLU A 115 -2.45 -7.08 8.36
C GLU A 115 -1.00 -6.59 8.23
N PHE A 116 -0.69 -5.87 7.14
CA PHE A 116 0.62 -5.26 6.96
C PHE A 116 0.94 -4.23 8.06
N LYS A 117 -0.01 -3.35 8.41
CA LYS A 117 0.16 -2.41 9.52
C LYS A 117 0.47 -3.15 10.83
N LEU A 118 -0.27 -4.22 11.15
CA LEU A 118 -0.02 -5.02 12.35
C LEU A 118 1.37 -5.67 12.32
N SER A 119 1.85 -6.07 11.14
CA SER A 119 3.20 -6.60 10.94
C SER A 119 4.27 -5.53 11.19
N VAL A 120 4.07 -4.30 10.73
CA VAL A 120 4.96 -3.16 11.01
C VAL A 120 4.95 -2.81 12.50
N ASP A 121 3.78 -2.80 13.15
CA ASP A 121 3.64 -2.58 14.60
C ASP A 121 4.39 -3.66 15.40
N ALA A 122 4.31 -4.93 14.97
CA ALA A 122 5.07 -6.01 15.59
C ALA A 122 6.57 -5.81 15.39
N LEU A 123 7.00 -5.51 14.18
CA LEU A 123 8.41 -5.26 13.87
C LEU A 123 8.99 -4.11 14.71
N GLN A 124 8.25 -3.02 14.93
CA GLN A 124 8.67 -1.91 15.79
C GLN A 124 8.82 -2.32 17.26
N ARG A 125 7.96 -3.21 17.76
CA ARG A 125 8.13 -3.74 19.12
C ARG A 125 9.36 -4.63 19.24
N GLY A 126 9.66 -5.45 18.23
CA GLY A 126 10.83 -6.35 18.28
C GLY A 126 12.15 -5.69 17.94
N SER A 127 12.16 -4.54 17.25
CA SER A 127 13.40 -3.81 16.96
C SER A 127 14.11 -3.36 18.25
N LYS A 128 13.36 -3.18 19.33
CA LYS A 128 13.86 -2.87 20.69
C LYS A 128 14.51 -4.05 21.40
N ASP A 129 14.33 -5.27 20.89
CA ASP A 129 14.81 -6.51 21.50
C ASP A 129 15.88 -7.15 20.60
N LYS A 130 17.15 -7.01 21.01
CA LYS A 130 18.30 -7.51 20.26
C LYS A 130 18.22 -9.02 20.01
N THR A 131 17.57 -9.79 20.88
CA THR A 131 17.42 -11.24 20.69
C THR A 131 16.54 -11.60 19.48
N LYS A 132 15.67 -10.68 19.04
CA LYS A 132 14.76 -10.86 17.90
C LYS A 132 15.35 -10.37 16.57
N TRP A 133 16.49 -9.68 16.60
CA TRP A 133 17.05 -9.02 15.41
C TRP A 133 17.33 -9.97 14.25
N SER A 134 17.91 -11.14 14.52
CA SER A 134 18.18 -12.15 13.49
C SER A 134 16.89 -12.58 12.78
N PHE A 135 15.81 -12.76 13.55
CA PHE A 135 14.50 -13.10 13.01
C PHE A 135 13.90 -11.95 12.18
N LEU A 136 13.93 -10.72 12.70
CA LEU A 136 13.42 -9.53 12.00
C LEU A 136 14.17 -9.27 10.69
N LYS A 137 15.49 -9.42 10.71
CA LYS A 137 16.33 -9.32 9.51
C LYS A 137 15.88 -10.32 8.45
N LYS A 138 15.71 -11.60 8.81
CA LYS A 138 15.23 -12.63 7.89
C LYS A 138 13.84 -12.30 7.32
N ARG A 139 12.95 -11.74 8.14
CA ARG A 139 11.60 -11.33 7.69
C ARG A 139 11.66 -10.18 6.70
N LEU A 140 12.47 -9.16 6.97
CA LEU A 140 12.69 -8.04 6.05
C LEU A 140 13.37 -8.48 4.76
N ASP A 141 14.37 -9.35 4.85
CA ASP A 141 14.99 -9.93 3.65
C ASP A 141 13.96 -10.68 2.80
N LYS A 142 13.08 -11.48 3.41
CA LYS A 142 11.96 -12.12 2.70
C LYS A 142 11.02 -11.08 2.06
N PHE A 143 10.63 -10.05 2.81
CA PHE A 143 9.71 -9.00 2.35
C PHE A 143 10.22 -8.28 1.09
N PHE A 144 11.53 -8.03 1.02
CA PHE A 144 12.18 -7.39 -0.14
C PHE A 144 12.71 -8.38 -1.19
N SER A 145 12.60 -9.70 -0.95
CA SER A 145 13.00 -10.75 -1.91
C SER A 145 11.87 -11.09 -2.88
N GLY A 146 12.21 -11.64 -4.06
CA GLY A 146 11.22 -12.05 -5.06
C GLY A 146 11.06 -11.11 -6.26
N GLY A 147 11.88 -10.05 -6.35
CA GLY A 147 11.83 -9.11 -7.48
C GLY A 147 10.47 -8.44 -7.57
N LEU A 148 9.85 -8.48 -8.75
CA LEU A 148 8.51 -7.94 -9.01
C LEU A 148 7.39 -8.63 -8.22
N LEU A 149 7.62 -9.86 -7.75
CA LEU A 149 6.68 -10.63 -6.93
C LEU A 149 6.98 -10.52 -5.42
N SER A 150 7.81 -9.57 -5.02
CA SER A 150 8.11 -9.34 -3.61
C SER A 150 6.89 -8.81 -2.85
N GLU A 151 6.83 -9.11 -1.55
CA GLU A 151 5.77 -8.60 -0.67
C GLU A 151 5.73 -7.07 -0.66
N LYS A 152 6.88 -6.41 -0.83
CA LYS A 152 6.95 -4.96 -1.05
C LYS A 152 6.00 -4.50 -2.16
N TYR A 153 6.12 -5.08 -3.36
CA TYR A 153 5.29 -4.65 -4.50
C TYR A 153 3.84 -5.10 -4.34
N TYR A 154 3.59 -6.22 -3.65
CA TYR A 154 2.23 -6.62 -3.28
C TYR A 154 1.54 -5.53 -2.44
N TYR A 155 2.10 -5.14 -1.29
CA TYR A 155 1.46 -4.15 -0.43
C TYR A 155 1.44 -2.73 -1.02
N SER A 156 2.52 -2.31 -1.70
CA SER A 156 2.50 -1.04 -2.43
C SER A 156 1.44 -1.04 -3.52
N GLY A 157 1.32 -2.14 -4.28
CA GLY A 157 0.32 -2.31 -5.33
C GLY A 157 -1.10 -2.27 -4.78
N LEU A 158 -1.38 -2.92 -3.65
CA LEU A 158 -2.67 -2.84 -2.98
C LEU A 158 -2.98 -1.42 -2.50
N GLY A 159 -2.00 -0.72 -1.91
CA GLY A 159 -2.13 0.70 -1.57
C GLY A 159 -2.50 1.56 -2.78
N PHE A 160 -1.84 1.36 -3.92
CA PHE A 160 -2.15 2.08 -5.17
C PHE A 160 -3.55 1.75 -5.70
N GLN A 161 -3.93 0.48 -5.69
CA GLN A 161 -5.27 0.06 -6.12
C GLN A 161 -6.37 0.62 -5.22
N TYR A 162 -6.15 0.65 -3.90
CA TYR A 162 -7.07 1.28 -2.96
C TYR A 162 -7.26 2.76 -3.31
N MET A 163 -6.18 3.51 -3.46
CA MET A 163 -6.25 4.94 -3.82
C MET A 163 -6.95 5.19 -5.16
N ALA A 164 -6.68 4.37 -6.17
CA ALA A 164 -7.29 4.49 -7.49
C ALA A 164 -8.80 4.21 -7.51
N ARG A 165 -9.33 3.53 -6.48
CA ARG A 165 -10.76 3.22 -6.34
C ARG A 165 -11.53 4.22 -5.49
N ILE A 166 -10.86 5.18 -4.85
CA ILE A 166 -11.53 6.27 -4.15
C ILE A 166 -12.29 7.10 -5.18
N ARG A 167 -13.59 7.29 -4.97
CA ARG A 167 -14.40 8.16 -5.82
C ARG A 167 -14.63 9.48 -5.10
N TYR A 168 -14.27 10.56 -5.78
CA TYR A 168 -14.47 11.93 -5.31
C TYR A 168 -15.75 12.50 -5.92
N SER A 169 -16.29 13.55 -5.31
CA SER A 169 -17.43 14.28 -5.85
C SER A 169 -17.12 14.85 -7.24
N ASP A 170 -18.10 14.84 -8.15
CA ASP A 170 -17.94 15.40 -9.50
C ASP A 170 -17.60 16.90 -9.50
N ASN A 171 -17.97 17.60 -8.42
CA ASN A 171 -17.68 19.01 -8.21
C ASN A 171 -16.36 19.27 -7.46
N GLU A 172 -15.62 18.23 -7.09
CA GLU A 172 -14.35 18.37 -6.38
C GLU A 172 -13.27 18.95 -7.29
N LEU A 173 -12.47 19.88 -6.77
CA LEU A 173 -11.39 20.45 -7.57
C LEU A 173 -10.27 19.43 -7.70
N LYS A 174 -9.79 19.21 -8.93
CA LYS A 174 -8.66 18.30 -9.22
C LYS A 174 -7.43 18.55 -8.35
N ALA A 175 -7.19 19.79 -7.94
CA ALA A 175 -6.10 20.14 -7.04
C ALA A 175 -6.24 19.45 -5.66
N PHE A 176 -7.43 19.39 -5.08
CA PHE A 176 -7.67 18.71 -3.79
C PHE A 176 -7.56 17.19 -3.93
N ILE A 177 -8.07 16.62 -5.03
CA ILE A 177 -7.91 15.20 -5.36
C ILE A 177 -6.42 14.84 -5.42
N ASN A 178 -5.63 15.62 -6.16
CA ASN A 178 -4.19 15.37 -6.30
C ASN A 178 -3.45 15.49 -4.96
N ILE A 179 -3.84 16.43 -4.09
CA ILE A 179 -3.24 16.58 -2.76
C ILE A 179 -3.54 15.34 -1.89
N ASP A 180 -4.80 14.88 -1.84
CA ASP A 180 -5.18 13.69 -1.06
C ASP A 180 -4.47 12.42 -1.59
N GLN A 181 -4.48 12.21 -2.90
CA GLN A 181 -3.81 11.07 -3.52
C GLN A 181 -2.29 11.09 -3.28
N ASN A 182 -1.66 12.26 -3.40
CA ASN A 182 -0.24 12.42 -3.13
C ASN A 182 0.10 12.17 -1.66
N GLU A 183 -0.72 12.66 -0.73
CA GLU A 183 -0.48 12.44 0.71
C GLU A 183 -0.53 10.95 1.09
N ARG A 184 -1.48 10.21 0.52
CA ARG A 184 -1.57 8.75 0.69
C ARG A 184 -0.39 8.03 0.02
N TYR A 185 -0.03 8.44 -1.20
CA TYR A 185 1.12 7.89 -1.92
C TYR A 185 2.41 8.06 -1.10
N GLU A 186 2.67 9.27 -0.62
CA GLU A 186 3.86 9.60 0.18
C GLU A 186 3.90 8.81 1.48
N ALA A 187 2.76 8.63 2.17
CA ALA A 187 2.71 7.85 3.41
C ALA A 187 3.05 6.36 3.18
N MET A 188 2.56 5.77 2.07
CA MET A 188 2.88 4.40 1.69
C MET A 188 4.34 4.26 1.25
N GLU A 189 4.85 5.18 0.44
CA GLU A 189 6.25 5.18 0.00
C GLU A 189 7.22 5.36 1.19
N ALA A 190 6.94 6.30 2.08
CA ALA A 190 7.72 6.54 3.29
C ALA A 190 7.78 5.30 4.19
N THR A 191 6.69 4.53 4.26
CA THR A 191 6.67 3.23 4.95
C THR A 191 7.67 2.26 4.31
N MET A 192 7.65 2.13 2.99
CA MET A 192 8.52 1.19 2.26
C MET A 192 10.00 1.57 2.33
N GLU A 193 10.34 2.86 2.19
CA GLU A 193 11.72 3.31 2.32
C GLU A 193 12.23 3.24 3.76
N SER A 194 11.37 3.43 4.76
CA SER A 194 11.73 3.20 6.17
C SER A 194 12.02 1.73 6.44
N LEU A 195 11.20 0.80 5.93
CA LEU A 195 11.44 -0.65 6.06
C LEU A 195 12.73 -1.09 5.34
N LYS A 196 13.06 -0.47 4.21
CA LYS A 196 14.30 -0.74 3.47
C LYS A 196 15.52 -0.21 4.22
N SER A 197 15.42 0.98 4.81
CA SER A 197 16.47 1.55 5.66
C SER A 197 16.69 0.68 6.90
N LEU A 198 15.62 0.25 7.55
CA LEU A 198 15.65 -0.68 8.66
C LEU A 198 16.37 -1.98 8.30
N ARG A 199 16.02 -2.59 7.16
CA ARG A 199 16.70 -3.79 6.64
C ARG A 199 18.21 -3.56 6.50
N ASN A 200 18.61 -2.43 5.91
CA ASN A 200 20.02 -2.09 5.71
C ASN A 200 20.75 -1.87 7.05
N ASN A 201 20.08 -1.29 8.05
CA ASN A 201 20.68 -1.03 9.36
C ASN A 201 20.77 -2.29 10.23
N PHE A 202 19.92 -3.29 10.02
CA PHE A 202 20.15 -4.65 10.56
C PHE A 202 21.43 -5.30 10.02
N ALA A 203 21.90 -4.95 8.82
CA ALA A 203 23.18 -5.44 8.30
C ALA A 203 24.40 -4.76 8.95
N LYS A 204 24.21 -3.54 9.49
CA LYS A 204 25.25 -2.74 10.15
C LYS A 204 25.21 -2.81 11.68
N GLU A 205 24.27 -3.58 12.23
CA GLU A 205 24.01 -3.74 13.67
C GLU A 205 23.94 -2.42 14.45
N SER A 206 23.35 -1.37 13.86
CA SER A 206 23.26 -0.04 14.45
C SER A 206 21.97 0.13 15.28
N PRO A 207 21.98 -0.01 16.63
CA PRO A 207 20.76 -0.14 17.43
C PRO A 207 19.84 1.09 17.35
N ASP A 208 20.43 2.29 17.43
CA ASP A 208 19.68 3.54 17.39
C ASP A 208 18.99 3.74 16.05
N LYS A 209 19.67 3.36 14.95
CA LYS A 209 19.12 3.44 13.59
C LYS A 209 18.04 2.39 13.34
N ILE A 210 18.22 1.18 13.86
CA ILE A 210 17.21 0.11 13.81
C ILE A 210 15.92 0.57 14.51
N THR A 211 16.03 1.18 15.68
CA THR A 211 14.85 1.67 16.41
C THR A 211 14.20 2.84 15.68
N ALA A 212 15.00 3.83 15.25
CA ALA A 212 14.51 5.00 14.55
C ALA A 212 13.78 4.66 13.23
N ASP A 213 14.34 3.78 12.40
CA ASP A 213 13.70 3.40 11.13
C ASP A 213 12.43 2.56 11.35
N ALA A 214 12.40 1.74 12.41
CA ALA A 214 11.20 0.99 12.77
C ALA A 214 10.07 1.90 13.28
N ASP A 215 10.41 2.93 14.07
CA ASP A 215 9.46 3.96 14.50
C ASP A 215 8.98 4.80 13.30
N ALA A 216 9.87 5.14 12.36
CA ALA A 216 9.52 5.86 11.13
C ALA A 216 8.58 5.05 10.22
N ALA A 217 8.83 3.74 10.06
CA ALA A 217 7.94 2.84 9.32
C ALA A 217 6.55 2.77 9.97
N LYS A 218 6.49 2.62 11.29
CA LYS A 218 5.24 2.63 12.05
C LYS A 218 4.48 3.95 11.93
N ALA A 219 5.17 5.07 12.05
CA ALA A 219 4.56 6.40 11.94
C ALA A 219 3.99 6.63 10.54
N SER A 220 4.74 6.26 9.49
CA SER A 220 4.33 6.45 8.10
C SER A 220 3.12 5.59 7.74
N ILE A 221 3.07 4.32 8.16
CA ILE A 221 1.90 3.48 7.92
C ILE A 221 0.71 3.97 8.73
N SER A 222 0.91 4.44 9.96
CA SER A 222 -0.17 5.02 10.76
C SER A 222 -0.76 6.26 10.08
N LYS A 223 0.09 7.13 9.53
CA LYS A 223 -0.34 8.29 8.73
C LYS A 223 -1.19 7.87 7.53
N TRP A 224 -0.84 6.77 6.84
CA TRP A 224 -1.66 6.26 5.73
C TRP A 224 -3.07 5.85 6.20
N PHE A 225 -3.15 5.22 7.37
CA PHE A 225 -4.41 4.81 7.99
C PHE A 225 -5.22 6.00 8.55
N ASP A 226 -4.58 7.07 9.01
CA ASP A 226 -5.26 8.29 9.47
C ASP A 226 -6.05 8.99 8.36
N LEU A 227 -5.76 8.66 7.10
CA LEU A 227 -6.47 9.16 5.91
C LEU A 227 -7.69 8.30 5.54
N ILE A 228 -8.01 7.25 6.29
CA ILE A 228 -9.16 6.36 6.06
C ILE A 228 -10.24 6.67 7.10
N PRO A 229 -11.54 6.59 6.73
CA PRO A 229 -12.63 6.78 7.69
C PRO A 229 -12.51 5.82 8.87
N ALA A 230 -12.70 6.33 10.09
CA ALA A 230 -12.66 5.52 11.31
C ALA A 230 -13.70 4.37 11.30
N SER A 231 -14.83 4.54 10.59
CA SER A 231 -15.83 3.48 10.39
C SER A 231 -15.26 2.27 9.65
N ASP A 232 -14.49 2.53 8.59
CA ASP A 232 -13.93 1.49 7.74
C ASP A 232 -12.76 0.80 8.45
N LEU A 233 -12.01 1.57 9.24
CA LEU A 233 -10.98 1.03 10.14
C LEU A 233 -11.56 0.10 11.20
N ALA A 234 -12.66 0.49 11.84
CA ALA A 234 -13.35 -0.38 12.80
C ALA A 234 -13.91 -1.64 12.12
N ALA A 235 -14.44 -1.50 10.89
CA ALA A 235 -14.99 -2.61 10.14
C ALA A 235 -13.91 -3.61 9.68
N VAL A 236 -12.75 -3.13 9.19
CA VAL A 236 -11.65 -4.01 8.81
C VAL A 236 -11.00 -4.69 10.02
N GLU A 237 -10.89 -4.01 11.15
CA GLU A 237 -10.40 -4.62 12.40
C GLU A 237 -11.33 -5.75 12.85
N LYS A 238 -12.65 -5.52 12.82
CA LYS A 238 -13.65 -6.55 13.13
C LYS A 238 -13.52 -7.74 12.19
N LEU A 239 -13.43 -7.49 10.88
CA LEU A 239 -13.27 -8.55 9.87
C LEU A 239 -12.00 -9.36 10.11
N PHE A 240 -10.86 -8.69 10.32
CA PHE A 240 -9.57 -9.33 10.60
C PHE A 240 -9.63 -10.24 11.84
N LEU A 241 -10.25 -9.76 12.93
CA LEU A 241 -10.41 -10.55 14.15
C LEU A 241 -11.35 -11.75 13.94
N ALA A 242 -12.43 -11.59 13.19
CA ALA A 242 -13.36 -12.67 12.86
C ALA A 242 -12.66 -13.78 12.05
N VAL A 243 -11.99 -13.39 10.96
CA VAL A 243 -11.21 -14.29 10.10
C VAL A 243 -10.14 -15.01 10.91
N ARG A 244 -9.38 -14.29 11.73
CA ARG A 244 -8.32 -14.88 12.56
C ARG A 244 -8.85 -15.83 13.64
N THR A 245 -10.07 -15.60 14.13
CA THR A 245 -10.72 -16.51 15.07
C THR A 245 -11.23 -17.77 14.37
N ALA A 246 -11.65 -17.62 13.11
CA ALA A 246 -12.06 -18.74 12.27
C ALA A 246 -10.87 -19.61 11.82
N ASP A 247 -9.71 -19.03 11.53
CA ASP A 247 -8.48 -19.73 11.13
C ASP A 247 -7.84 -20.50 12.30
N LYS A 248 -8.31 -21.74 12.51
CA LYS A 248 -7.93 -22.59 13.66
C LYS A 248 -6.52 -23.16 13.48
N ASP A 249 -6.16 -23.54 12.27
CA ASP A 249 -4.84 -24.12 11.98
C ASP A 249 -3.76 -23.06 11.73
N ARG A 250 -4.18 -21.79 11.60
CA ARG A 250 -3.33 -20.61 11.48
C ARG A 250 -2.49 -20.65 10.21
N ASN A 251 -3.12 -21.00 9.10
CA ASN A 251 -2.44 -21.12 7.81
C ASN A 251 -2.66 -19.91 6.88
N GLY A 252 -3.52 -18.95 7.23
CA GLY A 252 -3.85 -17.79 6.39
C GLY A 252 -4.99 -18.00 5.41
N ARG A 253 -5.60 -19.18 5.43
CA ARG A 253 -6.71 -19.60 4.59
C ARG A 253 -7.80 -20.14 5.50
N LEU A 254 -9.03 -20.01 5.04
CA LEU A 254 -10.17 -20.60 5.74
C LEU A 254 -10.66 -21.78 4.93
N SER A 255 -10.62 -22.96 5.52
CA SER A 255 -11.32 -24.14 5.01
C SER A 255 -12.84 -23.90 5.00
N ASP A 256 -13.59 -24.72 4.26
CA ASP A 256 -15.06 -24.60 4.21
C ASP A 256 -15.71 -24.69 5.61
N ASP A 257 -15.15 -25.54 6.49
CA ASP A 257 -15.60 -25.67 7.88
C ASP A 257 -15.30 -24.42 8.72
N GLU A 258 -14.18 -23.74 8.46
CA GLU A 258 -13.82 -22.49 9.14
C GLU A 258 -14.65 -21.32 8.61
N LEU A 259 -14.88 -21.26 7.29
CA LEU A 259 -15.79 -20.31 6.65
C LEU A 259 -17.20 -20.41 7.21
N ALA A 260 -17.66 -21.62 7.57
CA ALA A 260 -18.96 -21.84 8.18
C ALA A 260 -19.11 -21.11 9.53
N THR A 261 -18.01 -20.81 10.23
CA THR A 261 -18.03 -20.09 11.51
C THR A 261 -18.14 -18.57 11.36
N LEU A 262 -17.88 -18.03 10.16
CA LEU A 262 -18.04 -16.61 9.87
C LEU A 262 -19.50 -16.23 9.64
N SER A 263 -19.83 -14.99 10.01
CA SER A 263 -21.10 -14.37 9.60
C SER A 263 -21.20 -14.31 8.08
N GLU A 264 -22.41 -14.25 7.54
CA GLU A 264 -22.63 -14.18 6.09
C GLU A 264 -21.93 -12.96 5.47
N THR A 265 -22.00 -11.81 6.15
CA THR A 265 -21.30 -10.58 5.75
C THR A 265 -19.78 -10.76 5.71
N ASP A 266 -19.17 -11.29 6.76
CA ASP A 266 -17.71 -11.47 6.83
C ASP A 266 -17.22 -12.50 5.80
N ARG A 267 -18.01 -13.56 5.57
CA ARG A 267 -17.73 -14.57 4.54
C ARG A 267 -17.76 -13.97 3.14
N THR A 268 -18.69 -13.07 2.85
CA THR A 268 -18.74 -12.36 1.56
C THR A 268 -17.53 -11.46 1.37
N TYR A 269 -17.11 -10.69 2.40
CA TYR A 269 -15.89 -9.89 2.31
C TYR A 269 -14.64 -10.76 2.14
N TRP A 270 -14.54 -11.86 2.87
CA TRP A 270 -13.43 -12.79 2.76
C TRP A 270 -13.32 -13.41 1.37
N LYS A 271 -14.43 -13.86 0.79
CA LYS A 271 -14.45 -14.39 -0.58
C LYS A 271 -13.99 -13.34 -1.60
N LYS A 272 -14.49 -12.10 -1.50
CA LYS A 272 -14.04 -11.00 -2.36
C LYS A 272 -12.55 -10.71 -2.19
N ARG A 273 -12.02 -10.78 -0.96
CA ARG A 273 -10.58 -10.66 -0.69
C ARG A 273 -9.81 -11.77 -1.40
N VAL A 274 -10.22 -13.02 -1.25
CA VAL A 274 -9.58 -14.16 -1.95
C VAL A 274 -9.62 -13.98 -3.47
N ASP A 275 -10.75 -13.54 -4.03
CA ASP A 275 -10.88 -13.28 -5.46
C ASP A 275 -9.96 -12.13 -5.93
N LEU A 276 -9.77 -11.12 -5.09
CA LEU A 276 -8.96 -9.93 -5.39
C LEU A 276 -7.46 -10.19 -5.28
N VAL A 277 -7.01 -10.83 -4.20
CA VAL A 277 -5.59 -10.92 -3.84
C VAL A 277 -5.04 -12.35 -3.85
N GLY A 278 -5.88 -13.36 -4.10
CA GLY A 278 -5.55 -14.77 -3.99
C GLY A 278 -5.69 -15.32 -2.56
N GLU A 279 -5.45 -16.62 -2.42
CA GLU A 279 -5.42 -17.33 -1.12
C GLU A 279 -4.14 -17.07 -0.32
#